data_AF-A0A7V9ZHN0-F1
#
_entry.id   AF-A0A7V9ZHN0-F1
#
_cell.length_a   1.000
_cell.length_b   1.000
_cell.length_c   1.000
_cell.angle_alpha   90.00
_cell.angle_beta   90.00
_cell.angle_gamma   90.00
#
_symmetry.space_group_name_H-M   'P 1'
#
loop_
_entity.id
_entity.type
_entity.pdbx_description
1 polymer ?
#
loop_
_entity_poly.entity_id
_entity_poly.type
_entity_poly.pdbx_seq_one_letter_code
_entity_poly.pdbx_strand_id
1 'polypeptide(L)'
;EDLAFAAWTWVALARPSAPSEAAYRLSLMAAAYGDVSALDILAGVVPRIESSIRGISDGQVAGDPGMVNLAKVGEPGRMARTLEELRTRLPAIEQALTTRSY
;
A
#
# COMPACT_ATOMS: atom_id res chain seq x y z
N GLU A 1 2.07 -4.35 -9.44
CA GLU A 1 2.22 -2.89 -9.30
C GLU A 1 0.91 -2.11 -9.17
N ASP A 2 0.03 -2.07 -10.18
CA ASP A 2 -1.17 -1.21 -10.12
C ASP A 2 -2.17 -1.64 -9.04
N LEU A 3 -2.40 -2.95 -8.91
CA LEU A 3 -3.26 -3.50 -7.85
C LEU A 3 -2.69 -3.25 -6.45
N ALA A 4 -1.37 -3.22 -6.29
CA ALA A 4 -0.72 -2.88 -5.03
C ALA A 4 -0.93 -1.39 -4.68
N PHE A 5 -0.83 -0.50 -5.67
CA PHE A 5 -1.10 0.93 -5.47
C PHE A 5 -2.59 1.21 -5.22
N ALA A 6 -3.48 0.50 -5.91
CA ALA A 6 -4.93 0.53 -5.66
C ALA A 6 -5.26 -0.05 -4.27
N ALA A 7 -4.56 -1.08 -3.79
CA ALA A 7 -4.76 -1.60 -2.44
C ALA A 7 -4.34 -0.58 -1.37
N TRP A 8 -3.24 0.14 -1.61
CA TRP A 8 -2.82 1.24 -0.74
C TRP A 8 -3.86 2.37 -0.66
N THR A 9 -4.38 2.79 -1.81
CA THR A 9 -5.25 3.98 -1.94
C THR A 9 -6.74 3.70 -1.73
N TRP A 10 -7.29 2.66 -2.34
CA TRP A 10 -8.72 2.37 -2.41
C TRP A 10 -9.19 1.32 -1.40
N VAL A 11 -8.39 0.26 -1.20
CA VAL A 11 -8.60 -0.69 -0.07
C VAL A 11 -8.20 -0.05 1.27
N ALA A 12 -7.57 1.12 1.20
CA ALA A 12 -7.21 1.98 2.31
C ALA A 12 -6.25 1.34 3.31
N LEU A 13 -5.28 0.53 2.84
CA LEU A 13 -4.20 0.02 3.69
C LEU A 13 -3.35 1.14 4.30
N ALA A 14 -3.32 2.30 3.65
CA ALA A 14 -2.74 3.55 4.17
C ALA A 14 -3.45 4.08 5.43
N ARG A 15 -4.67 3.60 5.74
CA ARG A 15 -5.36 3.92 6.99
C ARG A 15 -5.39 2.68 7.89
N PRO A 16 -5.11 2.82 9.20
CA PRO A 16 -5.28 1.72 10.13
C PRO A 16 -6.72 1.20 10.15
N SER A 17 -6.88 -0.11 10.14
CA SER A 17 -8.14 -0.83 10.32
C SER A 17 -7.87 -2.14 11.06
N ALA A 18 -8.92 -2.86 11.44
CA ALA A 18 -8.74 -4.22 11.97
C ALA A 18 -8.06 -5.12 10.91
N PRO A 19 -7.14 -6.03 11.30
CA PRO A 19 -6.48 -6.92 10.34
C PRO A 19 -7.45 -7.78 9.52
N SER A 20 -8.55 -8.23 10.14
CA SER A 20 -9.61 -9.00 9.49
C SER A 20 -10.38 -8.19 8.44
N GLU A 21 -10.54 -6.88 8.65
CA GLU A 21 -11.18 -5.97 7.70
C GLU A 21 -10.28 -5.70 6.50
N ALA A 22 -8.98 -5.47 6.74
CA ALA A 22 -7.98 -5.34 5.68
C ALA A 22 -7.90 -6.62 4.83
N ALA A 23 -7.83 -7.78 5.47
CA ALA A 23 -7.84 -9.08 4.82
C ALA A 23 -9.10 -9.28 3.97
N TYR A 24 -10.29 -8.97 4.51
CA TYR A 24 -11.55 -9.08 3.78
C TYR A 24 -11.58 -8.22 2.51
N ARG A 25 -11.14 -6.96 2.59
CA ARG A 25 -11.10 -6.07 1.43
C ARG A 25 -10.09 -6.53 0.37
N LEU A 26 -8.94 -7.05 0.79
CA LEU A 26 -7.95 -7.64 -0.12
C LEU A 26 -8.51 -8.89 -0.82
N SER A 27 -9.24 -9.75 -0.09
CA SER A 27 -9.93 -10.90 -0.68
C SER A 27 -10.99 -10.48 -1.69
N LEU A 28 -11.79 -9.45 -1.41
CA LEU A 28 -12.75 -8.90 -2.37
C LEU A 28 -12.07 -8.37 -3.64
N MET A 29 -10.96 -7.65 -3.46
CA MET A 29 -10.19 -7.14 -4.58
C MET A 29 -9.62 -8.28 -5.44
N ALA A 30 -8.98 -9.27 -4.82
CA ALA A 30 -8.48 -10.46 -5.51
C ALA A 30 -9.60 -11.19 -6.28
N ALA A 31 -10.77 -11.38 -5.66
CA ALA A 31 -11.91 -12.02 -6.30
C ALA A 31 -12.46 -11.24 -7.51
N ALA A 32 -12.38 -9.90 -7.48
CA ALA A 32 -12.84 -9.05 -8.58
C ALA A 32 -11.90 -9.07 -9.80
N TYR A 33 -10.59 -9.19 -9.59
CA TYR A 33 -9.60 -9.24 -10.67
C TYR A 33 -9.32 -10.67 -11.16
N GLY A 34 -9.50 -11.69 -10.31
CA GLY A 34 -9.62 -13.10 -10.69
C GLY A 34 -8.31 -13.84 -11.02
N ASP A 35 -7.21 -13.14 -11.25
CA ASP A 35 -5.92 -13.68 -11.67
C ASP A 35 -4.79 -13.51 -10.63
N VAL A 36 -5.07 -12.82 -9.52
CA VAL A 36 -4.10 -12.51 -8.47
C VAL A 36 -4.65 -12.86 -7.10
N SER A 37 -3.82 -13.44 -6.23
CA SER A 37 -4.26 -13.73 -4.86
C SER A 37 -4.21 -12.48 -3.98
N ALA A 38 -4.98 -12.48 -2.88
CA ALA A 38 -4.94 -11.40 -1.90
C ALA A 38 -3.55 -11.26 -1.24
N LEU A 39 -2.81 -12.37 -1.11
CA LEU A 39 -1.44 -12.38 -0.61
C LEU A 39 -0.48 -11.74 -1.62
N ASP A 40 -0.62 -12.02 -2.92
CA ASP A 40 0.20 -11.41 -3.96
C ASP A 40 -0.03 -9.89 -4.03
N ILE A 41 -1.30 -9.45 -3.90
CA ILE A 41 -1.63 -8.02 -3.81
C ILE A 41 -0.93 -7.40 -2.61
N LEU A 42 -1.03 -8.01 -1.41
CA LEU A 42 -0.43 -7.51 -0.19
C LEU A 42 1.11 -7.44 -0.28
N ALA A 43 1.74 -8.50 -0.78
CA ALA A 43 3.18 -8.59 -0.97
C ALA A 43 3.71 -7.50 -1.92
N GLY A 44 2.91 -7.11 -2.91
CA GLY A 44 3.24 -6.03 -3.84
C GLY A 44 3.17 -4.62 -3.24
N VAL A 45 2.46 -4.41 -2.11
CA VAL A 45 2.23 -3.05 -1.56
C VAL A 45 3.53 -2.37 -1.14
N VAL A 46 4.35 -3.05 -0.33
CA VAL A 46 5.60 -2.47 0.18
C VAL A 46 6.55 -2.02 -0.95
N PRO A 47 6.99 -2.89 -1.89
CA PRO A 47 7.92 -2.48 -2.93
C PRO A 47 7.33 -1.39 -3.84
N ARG A 48 6.02 -1.44 -4.12
CA ARG A 48 5.33 -0.43 -4.92
C ARG A 48 5.35 0.95 -4.26
N ILE A 49 5.11 1.04 -2.95
CA ILE A 49 5.09 2.31 -2.22
C ILE A 49 6.49 2.84 -1.99
N GLU A 50 7.48 1.99 -1.72
CA GLU A 50 8.88 2.40 -1.70
C GLU A 50 9.34 2.98 -3.04
N SER A 51 8.93 2.36 -4.15
CA SER A 51 9.20 2.88 -5.50
C SER A 51 8.59 4.27 -5.70
N SER A 52 7.36 4.49 -5.23
CA SER A 52 6.73 5.82 -5.26
C SER A 52 7.44 6.84 -4.37
N ILE A 53 7.89 6.46 -3.17
CA ILE A 53 8.67 7.34 -2.28
C ILE A 53 9.95 7.78 -2.98
N ARG A 54 10.69 6.83 -3.59
CA ARG A 54 11.91 7.13 -4.35
C ARG A 54 11.62 8.06 -5.54
N GLY A 55 10.60 7.76 -6.33
CA GLY A 55 10.21 8.60 -7.47
C GLY A 55 9.86 10.04 -7.08
N ILE A 56 9.17 10.24 -5.95
CA ILE A 56 8.90 11.58 -5.44
C ILE A 56 10.20 12.27 -5.01
N SER A 57 11.05 11.61 -4.24
CA SER A 57 12.35 12.16 -3.79
C SER A 57 13.23 12.55 -4.97
N ASP A 58 13.38 11.66 -5.95
CA ASP A 58 14.22 11.88 -7.13
C ASP A 58 13.68 13.04 -7.98
N GLY A 59 12.36 13.11 -8.16
CA GLY A 59 11.73 14.22 -8.85
C GLY A 59 11.85 15.55 -8.11
N GLN A 60 11.80 15.55 -6.77
CA GLN A 60 12.06 16.75 -5.96
C GLN A 60 13.50 17.25 -6.14
N VAL A 61 14.48 16.34 -6.11
CA VAL A 61 15.91 16.67 -6.34
C VAL A 61 16.12 17.20 -7.76
N ALA A 62 15.45 16.62 -8.76
CA ALA A 62 15.50 17.07 -10.15
C ALA A 62 14.76 18.40 -10.40
N GLY A 63 14.04 18.93 -9.41
CA GLY A 63 13.27 20.17 -9.53
C GLY A 63 11.96 20.01 -10.33
N ASP A 64 11.44 18.80 -10.48
CA ASP A 64 10.15 18.56 -11.12
C ASP A 64 9.05 19.35 -10.38
N PRO A 65 8.34 20.29 -11.05
CA PRO A 65 7.38 21.15 -10.37
C PRO A 65 6.25 20.38 -9.68
N GLY A 66 5.84 19.24 -10.24
CA GLY A 66 4.83 18.37 -9.66
C GLY A 66 5.32 17.76 -8.35
N MET A 67 6.49 17.12 -8.37
CA MET A 67 7.06 16.46 -7.19
C MET A 67 7.49 17.45 -6.10
N VAL A 68 8.02 18.63 -6.48
CA VAL A 68 8.33 19.73 -5.54
C VAL A 68 7.05 20.22 -4.85
N ASN A 69 5.94 20.34 -5.57
CA ASN A 69 4.67 20.74 -4.96
C ASN A 69 4.15 19.73 -3.92
N LEU A 70 4.48 18.44 -4.04
CA LEU A 70 4.09 17.43 -3.05
C LEU A 70 4.73 17.67 -1.67
N ALA A 71 5.87 18.37 -1.60
CA ALA A 71 6.47 18.76 -0.32
C ALA A 71 5.53 19.64 0.53
N LYS A 72 4.66 20.43 -0.11
CA LYS A 72 3.68 21.30 0.56
C LYS A 72 2.66 20.52 1.39
N VAL A 73 2.43 19.25 1.05
CA VAL A 73 1.53 18.35 1.79
C VAL A 73 2.31 17.30 2.61
N GLY A 74 3.62 17.49 2.75
CA GLY A 74 4.51 16.67 3.59
C GLY A 74 5.05 15.41 2.92
N GLU A 75 4.96 15.28 1.60
CA GLU A 75 5.49 14.13 0.87
C GLU A 75 6.96 14.32 0.46
N PRO A 76 7.75 13.24 0.41
CA PRO A 76 7.34 11.83 0.58
C PRO A 76 7.30 11.35 2.05
N GLY A 77 7.63 12.22 3.00
CA GLY A 77 7.77 11.85 4.42
C GLY A 77 6.48 11.32 5.06
N ARG A 78 5.32 11.84 4.66
CA ARG A 78 4.02 11.32 5.12
C ARG A 78 3.80 9.88 4.65
N MET A 79 3.99 9.62 3.36
CA MET A 79 3.86 8.28 2.80
C MET A 79 4.87 7.29 3.41
N ALA A 80 6.10 7.73 3.70
CA ALA A 80 7.10 6.92 4.40
C ALA A 80 6.65 6.52 5.81
N ARG A 81 6.14 7.46 6.61
CA ARG A 81 5.60 7.15 7.96
C ARG A 81 4.44 6.17 7.90
N THR A 82 3.50 6.39 7.00
CA THR A 82 2.37 5.48 6.81
C THR A 82 2.82 4.09 6.37
N LEU A 83 3.89 3.98 5.57
CA LEU A 83 4.42 2.68 5.15
C LEU A 83 5.03 1.93 6.33
N GLU A 84 5.78 2.60 7.22
CA GLU A 84 6.27 1.98 8.45
C GLU A 84 5.13 1.52 9.36
N GLU A 85 4.07 2.32 9.49
CA GLU A 85 2.86 1.93 10.24
C GLU A 85 2.13 0.73 9.60
N LEU A 86 2.18 0.57 8.27
CA LEU A 86 1.65 -0.61 7.60
C LEU A 86 2.52 -1.83 7.90
N ARG A 87 3.85 -1.70 7.84
CA ARG A 87 4.79 -2.80 8.10
C ARG A 87 4.57 -3.48 9.45
N THR A 88 4.26 -2.71 10.49
CA THR A 88 3.97 -3.28 11.83
C THR A 88 2.69 -4.13 11.86
N ARG A 89 1.78 -3.93 10.91
CA ARG A 89 0.48 -4.62 10.81
C ARG A 89 0.48 -5.78 9.81
N LEU A 90 1.46 -5.85 8.90
CA LEU A 90 1.51 -6.87 7.84
C LEU A 90 1.35 -8.30 8.37
N PRO A 91 2.09 -8.75 9.43
CA PRO A 91 1.98 -10.13 9.89
C PRO A 91 0.56 -10.51 10.35
N ALA A 92 -0.16 -9.57 10.97
CA ALA A 92 -1.54 -9.80 11.42
C ALA A 92 -2.53 -9.87 10.25
N ILE A 93 -2.29 -9.09 9.18
CA ILE A 93 -3.11 -9.11 7.96
C ILE A 93 -2.85 -10.41 7.19
N GLU A 94 -1.60 -10.83 7.06
CA GLU A 94 -1.19 -12.10 6.44
C GLU A 94 -1.82 -13.30 7.16
N GLN A 95 -1.77 -13.30 8.50
CA GLN A 95 -2.42 -14.33 9.31
C GLN A 95 -3.94 -14.34 9.07
N ALA A 96 -4.58 -13.17 9.02
CA ALA A 96 -6.03 -13.07 8.78
C ALA A 96 -6.43 -13.55 7.37
N LEU A 97 -5.55 -13.40 6.36
CA LEU A 97 -5.76 -13.91 5.01
C LEU A 97 -5.66 -15.44 4.94
N THR A 98 -4.73 -16.04 5.68
CA THR A 98 -4.48 -17.48 5.66
C THR A 98 -5.43 -18.28 6.56
N THR A 99 -5.97 -17.66 7.61
CA THR A 99 -6.91 -18.31 8.55
C THR A 99 -8.31 -18.49 7.96
N ARG A 100 -8.61 -17.86 6.81
CA ARG A 100 -9.98 -17.78 6.26
C ARG A 100 -10.23 -18.61 4.99
N SER A 101 -9.34 -19.55 4.67
CA SER A 101 -9.58 -20.53 3.60
C SER A 101 -10.68 -21.52 4.02
N TYR A 102 -11.92 -21.21 3.68
CA TYR A 102 -13.03 -22.16 3.62
C TYR A 102 -13.17 -22.69 2.20
#